data_AF-A0A8H3DN61-F1
#
_entry.id   AF-A0A8H3DN61-F1
#
_cell.length_a   1.000
_cell.length_b   1.000
_cell.length_c   1.000
_cell.angle_alpha   90.00
_cell.angle_beta   90.00
_cell.angle_gamma   90.00
#
_symmetry.space_group_name_H-M   'P 1'
#
loop_
_entity.id
_entity.type
_entity.pdbx_description
1 polymer ?
#
loop_
_entity_poly.entity_id
_entity_poly.type
_entity_poly.pdbx_seq_one_letter_code
_entity_poly.pdbx_strand_id
1 'polypeptide(L)'
;MSTPQSELRAQFIQGALEAGALKFGQFTLKSGRISPYFFNAGLLCTAPLLSSLASSYASLIASEFTHESQPTFDVLFGPAYKGIPLAAATSLTLLQHGISTSFAYNRKESKSHGEGGTLVGASLEGKRVLVLDDVITAGTAVREALDAVKQAGGVVVGVVIALDREEVAPGGTGSTMTAVEAEIKRRAGEWEAGKAPVVGEPKVRAAVRMRDLVAWLEDQGRTEDVQKMKAYRDQYGVKE
;
A
#
# COMPACT_ATOMS: atom_id res chain seq x y z
N MET A 1 -12.77 15.30 -15.56
CA MET A 1 -12.99 13.83 -15.51
C MET A 1 -11.80 13.23 -14.77
N SER A 2 -12.01 12.34 -13.81
CA SER A 2 -10.91 11.67 -13.12
C SER A 2 -10.15 10.77 -14.08
N THR A 3 -8.81 10.76 -13.99
CA THR A 3 -7.97 9.86 -14.79
C THR A 3 -8.32 8.39 -14.49
N PRO A 4 -8.58 7.55 -15.51
CA PRO A 4 -8.88 6.14 -15.28
C PRO A 4 -7.77 5.42 -14.52
N GLN A 5 -8.14 4.47 -13.65
CA GLN A 5 -7.17 3.69 -12.87
C GLN A 5 -6.18 2.91 -13.75
N SER A 6 -6.59 2.46 -14.95
CA SER A 6 -5.70 1.82 -15.92
C SER A 6 -4.60 2.76 -16.42
N GLU A 7 -4.92 4.03 -16.67
CA GLU A 7 -3.97 5.02 -17.13
C GLU A 7 -3.00 5.44 -16.02
N LEU A 8 -3.49 5.68 -14.80
CA LEU A 8 -2.64 5.95 -13.63
C LEU A 8 -1.66 4.80 -13.37
N ARG A 9 -2.13 3.54 -13.50
CA ARG A 9 -1.28 2.36 -13.39
C ARG A 9 -0.20 2.32 -14.45
N ALA A 10 -0.55 2.55 -15.72
CA ALA A 10 0.43 2.58 -16.81
C ALA A 10 1.48 3.66 -16.61
N GLN A 11 1.07 4.86 -16.19
CA GLN A 11 1.98 5.97 -15.86
C GLN A 11 2.93 5.61 -14.72
N PHE A 12 2.42 4.96 -13.66
CA PHE A 12 3.26 4.53 -12.54
C PHE A 12 4.26 3.44 -12.96
N ILE A 13 3.83 2.44 -13.74
CA ILE A 13 4.72 1.38 -14.25
C ILE A 13 5.83 2.00 -15.10
N GLN A 14 5.49 2.89 -16.02
CA GLN A 14 6.44 3.57 -16.89
C GLN A 14 7.44 4.42 -16.06
N GLY A 15 6.94 5.26 -15.16
CA GLY A 15 7.79 6.10 -14.31
C GLY A 15 8.69 5.25 -13.39
N ALA A 16 8.21 4.12 -12.90
CA ALA A 16 9.00 3.20 -12.09
C ALA A 16 10.13 2.55 -12.91
N LEU A 17 9.91 2.23 -14.19
CA LEU A 17 10.94 1.72 -15.09
C LEU A 17 12.01 2.79 -15.37
N GLU A 18 11.59 4.01 -15.68
CA GLU A 18 12.50 5.13 -15.95
C GLU A 18 13.37 5.49 -14.75
N ALA A 19 12.81 5.45 -13.54
CA ALA A 19 13.56 5.67 -12.30
C ALA A 19 14.43 4.46 -11.89
N GLY A 20 14.32 3.33 -12.60
CA GLY A 20 14.96 2.07 -12.23
C GLY A 20 14.40 1.45 -10.94
N ALA A 21 13.26 1.95 -10.44
CA ALA A 21 12.51 1.40 -9.32
C ALA A 21 11.87 0.05 -9.69
N LEU A 22 11.44 -0.13 -10.93
CA LEU A 22 11.02 -1.41 -11.50
C LEU A 22 12.05 -1.85 -12.54
N LYS A 23 12.41 -3.13 -12.53
CA LYS A 23 13.30 -3.75 -13.52
C LYS A 23 12.78 -5.12 -13.92
N PHE A 24 12.94 -5.47 -15.19
CA PHE A 24 12.74 -6.82 -15.72
C PHE A 24 14.10 -7.43 -16.07
N GLY A 25 14.27 -8.73 -15.83
CA GLY A 25 15.57 -9.40 -15.91
C GLY A 25 15.61 -10.63 -15.02
N GLN A 26 16.77 -10.95 -14.44
CA GLN A 26 16.92 -12.07 -13.52
C GLN A 26 17.45 -11.57 -12.18
N PHE A 27 16.68 -11.77 -11.10
CA PHE A 27 17.00 -11.25 -9.78
C PHE A 27 16.85 -12.33 -8.71
N THR A 28 17.79 -12.39 -7.77
CA THR A 28 17.64 -13.24 -6.59
C THR A 28 16.97 -12.45 -5.47
N LEU A 29 15.78 -12.89 -5.04
CA LEU A 29 15.06 -12.26 -3.93
C LEU A 29 15.65 -12.66 -2.59
N LYS A 30 15.28 -11.93 -1.52
CA LYS A 30 15.64 -12.31 -0.13
C LYS A 30 15.18 -13.72 0.26
N SER A 31 14.13 -14.23 -0.39
CA SER A 31 13.63 -15.59 -0.21
C SER A 31 14.47 -16.66 -0.92
N GLY A 32 15.49 -16.27 -1.71
CA GLY A 32 16.26 -17.16 -2.59
C GLY A 32 15.59 -17.44 -3.93
N ARG A 33 14.33 -17.02 -4.15
CA ARG A 33 13.64 -17.18 -5.43
C ARG A 33 14.33 -16.39 -6.54
N ILE A 34 14.38 -16.98 -7.74
CA ILE A 34 14.82 -16.29 -8.95
C ILE A 34 13.60 -15.64 -9.61
N SER A 35 13.52 -14.31 -9.52
CA SER A 35 12.41 -13.48 -9.99
C SER A 35 12.72 -12.85 -11.35
N PRO A 36 11.76 -12.83 -12.28
CA PRO A 36 11.91 -12.19 -13.59
C PRO A 36 11.80 -10.66 -13.54
N TYR A 37 11.50 -10.13 -12.35
CA TYR A 37 11.39 -8.70 -12.10
C TYR A 37 11.86 -8.34 -10.69
N PHE A 38 12.21 -7.08 -10.48
CA PHE A 38 12.56 -6.55 -9.18
C PHE A 38 11.95 -5.16 -8.99
N PHE A 39 11.45 -4.91 -7.78
CA PHE A 39 10.89 -3.62 -7.41
C PHE A 39 11.62 -3.07 -6.18
N ASN A 40 12.27 -1.92 -6.35
CA ASN A 40 12.96 -1.17 -5.31
C ASN A 40 12.21 0.13 -5.02
N ALA A 41 11.33 0.07 -4.02
CA ALA A 41 10.60 1.23 -3.54
C ALA A 41 11.49 2.35 -2.99
N GLY A 42 12.77 2.08 -2.66
CA GLY A 42 13.71 3.13 -2.24
C GLY A 42 14.01 4.16 -3.34
N LEU A 43 13.67 3.86 -4.60
CA LEU A 43 13.82 4.75 -5.75
C LEU A 43 12.54 5.52 -6.10
N LEU A 44 11.49 5.41 -5.28
CA LEU A 44 10.27 6.21 -5.38
C LEU A 44 10.51 7.65 -4.85
N CYS A 45 11.54 8.32 -5.37
CA CYS A 45 12.08 9.56 -4.81
C CYS A 45 12.11 10.74 -5.79
N THR A 46 11.63 10.57 -7.03
CA THR A 46 11.50 11.68 -8.00
C THR A 46 10.09 12.26 -7.96
N ALA A 47 9.97 13.57 -8.20
CA ALA A 47 8.66 14.24 -8.17
C ALA A 47 7.63 13.61 -9.14
N PRO A 48 7.97 13.27 -10.40
CA PRO A 48 7.02 12.62 -11.31
C PRO A 48 6.54 11.26 -10.80
N LEU A 49 7.44 10.43 -10.27
CA LEU A 49 7.10 9.10 -9.80
C LEU A 49 6.28 9.13 -8.51
N LEU A 50 6.66 10.00 -7.56
CA LEU A 50 5.91 10.20 -6.33
C LEU A 50 4.51 10.76 -6.62
N SER A 51 4.40 11.72 -7.56
CA SER A 51 3.11 12.27 -7.99
C SER A 51 2.23 11.19 -8.62
N SER A 52 2.78 10.37 -9.52
CA SER A 52 2.04 9.29 -10.17
C SER A 52 1.53 8.24 -9.17
N LEU A 53 2.36 7.86 -8.20
CA LEU A 53 1.97 6.94 -7.14
C LEU A 53 0.92 7.55 -6.21
N ALA A 54 1.08 8.82 -5.81
CA ALA A 54 0.11 9.51 -4.96
C ALA A 54 -1.26 9.63 -5.65
N SER A 55 -1.30 9.93 -6.95
CA SER A 55 -2.53 9.91 -7.75
C SER A 55 -3.15 8.52 -7.85
N SER A 56 -2.33 7.47 -8.02
CA SER A 56 -2.80 6.09 -8.03
C SER A 56 -3.42 5.68 -6.68
N TYR A 57 -2.81 6.09 -5.56
CA TYR A 57 -3.35 5.87 -4.23
C TYR A 57 -4.63 6.67 -4.02
N ALA A 58 -4.65 7.96 -4.33
CA ALA A 58 -5.81 8.82 -4.12
C ALA A 58 -7.03 8.32 -4.91
N SER A 59 -6.84 7.88 -6.16
CA SER A 59 -7.88 7.28 -6.98
C SER A 59 -8.43 5.98 -6.38
N LEU A 60 -7.55 5.07 -5.94
CA LEU A 60 -7.97 3.84 -5.24
C LEU A 60 -8.70 4.14 -3.94
N ILE A 61 -8.22 5.11 -3.16
CA ILE A 61 -8.82 5.50 -1.89
C ILE A 61 -10.22 6.05 -2.12
N ALA A 62 -10.38 6.93 -3.12
CA ALA A 62 -11.67 7.50 -3.48
C ALA A 62 -12.67 6.43 -3.94
N SER A 63 -12.24 5.38 -4.63
CA SER A 63 -13.12 4.31 -5.11
C SER A 63 -13.41 3.22 -4.08
N GLU A 64 -12.47 2.90 -3.19
CA GLU A 64 -12.56 1.73 -2.31
C GLU A 64 -12.81 2.08 -0.85
N PHE A 65 -12.48 3.30 -0.42
CA PHE A 65 -12.54 3.72 0.99
C PHE A 65 -13.48 4.92 1.18
N THR A 66 -14.55 4.94 0.40
CA THR A 66 -15.65 5.89 0.54
C THR A 66 -16.99 5.16 0.63
N HIS A 67 -17.94 5.74 1.36
CA HIS A 67 -19.32 5.31 1.48
C HIS A 67 -20.21 6.55 1.46
N GLU A 68 -21.22 6.59 0.59
CA GLU A 68 -22.09 7.77 0.41
C GLU A 68 -21.29 9.07 0.21
N SER A 69 -20.24 9.00 -0.63
CA SER A 69 -19.33 10.13 -0.92
C SER A 69 -18.54 10.66 0.27
N GLN A 70 -18.48 9.94 1.39
CA GLN A 70 -17.65 10.26 2.56
C GLN A 70 -16.56 9.21 2.78
N PRO A 71 -15.36 9.59 3.26
CA PRO A 71 -14.31 8.63 3.56
C PRO A 71 -14.71 7.70 4.72
N THR A 72 -14.42 6.41 4.57
CA THR A 72 -14.60 5.39 5.63
C THR A 72 -13.42 5.34 6.62
N PHE A 73 -12.50 6.29 6.50
CA PHE A 73 -11.34 6.50 7.34
C PHE A 73 -11.24 7.97 7.75
N ASP A 74 -10.46 8.27 8.78
CA ASP A 74 -10.29 9.63 9.32
C ASP A 74 -8.85 10.14 9.13
N VAL A 75 -7.85 9.26 9.23
CA VAL A 75 -6.42 9.60 9.19
C VAL A 75 -5.66 8.65 8.27
N LEU A 76 -4.76 9.18 7.44
CA LEU A 76 -3.74 8.39 6.73
C LEU A 76 -2.54 8.12 7.65
N PHE A 77 -2.10 6.88 7.75
CA PHE A 77 -0.91 6.53 8.53
C PHE A 77 0.20 5.98 7.65
N GLY A 78 1.36 6.63 7.68
CA GLY A 78 2.54 6.22 6.93
C GLY A 78 3.61 5.61 7.84
N PRO A 79 3.84 4.29 7.85
CA PRO A 79 4.84 3.68 8.72
C PRO A 79 6.25 4.19 8.40
N ALA A 80 7.06 4.46 9.43
CA ALA A 80 8.43 4.91 9.21
C ALA A 80 9.30 3.83 8.53
N TYR A 81 10.10 4.16 7.52
CA TYR A 81 10.33 5.50 6.96
C TYR A 81 9.58 5.77 5.65
N LYS A 82 9.32 4.72 4.87
CA LYS A 82 8.86 4.84 3.49
C LYS A 82 7.40 5.28 3.38
N GLY A 83 6.56 4.94 4.35
CA GLY A 83 5.16 5.38 4.37
C GLY A 83 5.01 6.87 4.62
N ILE A 84 6.00 7.55 5.21
CA ILE A 84 5.93 8.99 5.55
C ILE A 84 5.70 9.86 4.30
N PRO A 85 6.57 9.83 3.26
CA PRO A 85 6.35 10.62 2.05
C PRO A 85 5.08 10.20 1.30
N LEU A 86 4.71 8.91 1.35
CA LEU A 86 3.50 8.41 0.70
C LEU A 86 2.24 8.99 1.37
N ALA A 87 2.16 8.95 2.70
CA ALA A 87 1.04 9.50 3.45
C ALA A 87 0.92 11.02 3.26
N ALA A 88 2.04 11.75 3.31
CA ALA A 88 2.03 13.19 3.06
C ALA A 88 1.57 13.53 1.63
N ALA A 89 2.18 12.92 0.60
CA ALA A 89 1.84 13.21 -0.80
C ALA A 89 0.39 12.81 -1.13
N THR A 90 -0.05 11.61 -0.73
CA THR A 90 -1.42 11.16 -0.96
C THR A 90 -2.45 12.03 -0.23
N SER A 91 -2.14 12.53 0.98
CA SER A 91 -3.06 13.42 1.70
C SER A 91 -3.36 14.70 0.91
N LEU A 92 -2.34 15.30 0.27
CA LEU A 92 -2.50 16.45 -0.60
C LEU A 92 -3.29 16.11 -1.87
N THR A 93 -2.98 14.98 -2.52
CA THR A 93 -3.65 14.59 -3.78
C THR A 93 -5.13 14.25 -3.58
N LEU A 94 -5.52 13.75 -2.41
CA LEU A 94 -6.93 13.46 -2.08
C LEU A 94 -7.86 14.69 -2.14
N LEU A 95 -7.33 15.90 -2.01
CA LEU A 95 -8.10 17.14 -2.21
C LEU A 95 -8.72 17.20 -3.61
N GLN A 96 -8.05 16.64 -4.62
CA GLN A 96 -8.56 16.57 -6.00
C GLN A 96 -9.79 15.65 -6.13
N HIS A 97 -9.98 14.75 -5.16
CA HIS A 97 -11.13 13.85 -5.06
C HIS A 97 -12.19 14.37 -4.08
N GLY A 98 -12.06 15.60 -3.57
CA GLY A 98 -12.97 16.16 -2.56
C GLY A 98 -12.82 15.53 -1.17
N ILE A 99 -11.75 14.78 -0.93
CA ILE A 99 -11.49 14.12 0.35
C ILE A 99 -10.48 14.95 1.12
N SER A 100 -10.91 15.52 2.24
CA SER A 100 -10.03 16.18 3.21
C SER A 100 -9.70 15.19 4.33
N THR A 101 -8.41 14.98 4.58
CA THR A 101 -7.92 14.08 5.63
C THR A 101 -6.64 14.64 6.24
N SER A 102 -6.27 14.09 7.39
CA SER A 102 -4.99 14.36 8.03
C SER A 102 -4.07 13.15 7.89
N PHE A 103 -2.77 13.33 8.13
CA PHE A 103 -1.83 12.21 8.16
C PHE A 103 -1.07 12.15 9.48
N ALA A 104 -0.61 10.95 9.81
CA ALA A 104 0.26 10.67 10.93
C ALA A 104 1.32 9.63 10.55
N TYR A 105 2.39 9.55 11.32
CA TYR A 105 3.42 8.53 11.18
C TYR A 105 4.09 8.24 12.52
N ASN A 106 4.70 7.06 12.66
CA ASN A 106 5.50 6.73 13.83
C ASN A 106 6.98 7.09 13.66
N ARG A 107 7.67 7.24 14.79
CA ARG A 107 9.14 7.22 14.89
C ARG A 107 9.59 5.83 15.32
N LYS A 108 10.80 5.43 14.93
CA LYS A 108 11.42 4.19 15.41
C LYS A 108 11.92 4.30 16.86
N GLU A 109 12.20 5.52 17.32
CA GLU A 109 12.63 5.82 18.69
C GLU A 109 11.75 6.91 19.29
N SER A 110 11.44 6.79 20.59
CA SER A 110 10.71 7.82 21.32
C SER A 110 11.59 9.05 21.54
N LYS A 111 11.01 10.25 21.43
CA LYS A 111 11.70 11.46 21.89
C LYS A 111 11.51 11.65 23.39
N SER A 112 12.60 11.94 24.10
CA SER A 112 12.60 12.26 25.54
C SER A 112 12.25 13.73 25.85
N HIS A 113 12.20 14.62 24.85
CA HIS A 113 11.95 16.06 25.01
C HIS A 113 11.01 16.63 23.91
N GLY A 114 10.27 17.70 24.22
CA GLY A 114 9.24 18.30 23.34
C GLY A 114 7.85 17.69 23.53
N GLU A 115 7.04 17.58 22.46
CA GLU A 115 5.73 16.87 22.48
C GLU A 115 5.83 15.38 22.88
N GLY A 116 7.05 14.82 22.96
CA GLY A 116 7.29 13.45 23.40
C GLY A 116 6.72 12.39 22.45
N GLY A 117 6.71 11.14 22.91
CA GLY A 117 6.03 10.04 22.23
C GLY A 117 6.70 9.53 20.95
N THR A 118 5.99 8.61 20.31
CA THR A 118 6.42 7.88 19.10
C THR A 118 5.62 8.27 17.86
N LEU A 119 4.64 9.17 17.96
CA LEU A 119 3.80 9.59 16.84
C LEU A 119 4.05 11.05 16.45
N VAL A 120 3.80 11.36 15.19
CA VAL A 120 3.83 12.72 14.63
C VAL A 120 2.64 12.88 13.70
N GLY A 121 2.02 14.07 13.72
CA GLY A 121 0.84 14.39 12.91
C GLY A 121 -0.44 14.32 13.73
N ALA A 122 -1.54 13.94 13.08
CA ALA A 122 -2.85 13.88 13.74
C ALA A 122 -2.90 12.82 14.86
N SER A 123 -3.71 13.09 15.90
CA SER A 123 -4.04 12.08 16.91
C SER A 123 -4.79 10.92 16.26
N LEU A 124 -4.46 9.69 16.67
CA LEU A 124 -5.13 8.47 16.24
C LEU A 124 -6.24 8.03 17.19
N GLU A 125 -6.38 8.69 18.34
CA GLU A 125 -7.32 8.29 19.39
C GLU A 125 -8.77 8.38 18.88
N GLY A 126 -9.48 7.23 18.92
CA GLY A 126 -10.86 7.12 18.45
C GLY A 126 -11.02 7.23 16.93
N LYS A 127 -9.93 7.16 16.15
CA LYS A 127 -9.93 7.34 14.69
C LYS A 127 -9.79 6.03 13.93
N ARG A 128 -10.44 5.99 12.78
CA ARG A 128 -10.28 4.99 11.72
C ARG A 128 -9.07 5.37 10.87
N VAL A 129 -8.14 4.46 10.70
CA VAL A 129 -6.83 4.73 10.12
C VAL A 129 -6.64 3.91 8.86
N LEU A 130 -6.25 4.57 7.77
CA LEU A 130 -5.86 3.93 6.53
C LEU A 130 -4.34 3.96 6.40
N VAL A 131 -3.71 2.79 6.36
CA VAL A 131 -2.25 2.68 6.31
C VAL A 131 -1.76 2.76 4.87
N LEU A 132 -0.71 3.55 4.60
CA LEU A 132 -0.06 3.66 3.29
C LEU A 132 1.38 3.18 3.38
N ASP A 133 1.75 2.20 2.56
CA ASP A 133 3.10 1.62 2.52
C ASP A 133 3.54 1.32 1.07
N ASP A 134 4.77 0.83 0.87
CA ASP A 134 5.29 0.52 -0.47
C ASP A 134 4.92 -0.89 -0.95
N VAL A 135 5.33 -1.93 -0.24
CA VAL A 135 5.13 -3.34 -0.60
C VAL A 135 4.96 -4.20 0.64
N ILE A 136 4.01 -5.14 0.59
CA ILE A 136 3.88 -6.15 1.64
C ILE A 136 4.78 -7.33 1.28
N THR A 137 5.84 -7.52 2.06
CA THR A 137 6.73 -8.69 1.93
C THR A 137 6.27 -9.81 2.87
N ALA A 138 6.78 -9.83 4.11
CA ALA A 138 6.34 -10.74 5.17
C ALA A 138 5.16 -10.18 6.00
N GLY A 139 4.73 -8.96 5.73
CA GLY A 139 3.70 -8.25 6.49
C GLY A 139 4.17 -7.68 7.84
N THR A 140 5.45 -7.82 8.20
CA THR A 140 6.00 -7.34 9.48
C THR A 140 5.77 -5.84 9.69
N ALA A 141 6.15 -5.00 8.71
CA ALA A 141 5.97 -3.55 8.81
C ALA A 141 4.49 -3.14 8.97
N VAL A 142 3.58 -3.82 8.26
CA VAL A 142 2.15 -3.59 8.42
C VAL A 142 1.67 -3.99 9.81
N ARG A 143 2.09 -5.15 10.34
CA ARG A 143 1.72 -5.57 11.70
C ARG A 143 2.24 -4.60 12.77
N GLU A 144 3.48 -4.13 12.63
CA GLU A 144 4.02 -3.05 13.48
C GLU A 144 3.14 -1.79 13.41
N ALA A 145 2.66 -1.43 12.22
CA ALA A 145 1.74 -0.31 12.05
C ALA A 145 0.37 -0.57 12.70
N LEU A 146 -0.20 -1.78 12.56
CA LEU A 146 -1.45 -2.15 13.23
C LEU A 146 -1.33 -2.04 14.76
N ASP A 147 -0.19 -2.47 15.31
CA ASP A 147 0.08 -2.40 16.75
C ASP A 147 0.27 -0.95 17.21
N ALA A 148 1.03 -0.15 16.46
CA ALA A 148 1.23 1.28 16.76
C ALA A 148 -0.09 2.06 16.75
N VAL A 149 -0.95 1.82 15.75
CA VAL A 149 -2.27 2.45 15.65
C VAL A 149 -3.17 2.03 16.81
N LYS A 150 -3.18 0.74 17.17
CA LYS A 150 -3.98 0.23 18.30
C LYS A 150 -3.52 0.83 19.63
N GLN A 151 -2.21 0.89 19.87
CA GLN A 151 -1.63 1.49 21.07
C GLN A 151 -1.96 2.99 21.20
N ALA A 152 -2.12 3.67 20.07
CA ALA A 152 -2.52 5.07 20.00
C ALA A 152 -4.04 5.29 20.09
N GLY A 153 -4.81 4.23 20.37
CA GLY A 153 -6.26 4.29 20.53
C GLY A 153 -7.05 4.37 19.22
N GLY A 154 -6.42 4.11 18.08
CA GLY A 154 -7.06 4.05 16.76
C GLY A 154 -7.35 2.62 16.30
N VAL A 155 -8.03 2.51 15.16
CA VAL A 155 -8.31 1.23 14.48
C VAL A 155 -7.90 1.31 13.03
N VAL A 156 -7.16 0.32 12.54
CA VAL A 156 -6.85 0.25 11.10
C VAL A 156 -8.05 -0.32 10.36
N VAL A 157 -8.49 0.38 9.32
CA VAL A 157 -9.62 -0.03 8.46
C VAL A 157 -9.16 -0.48 7.07
N GLY A 158 -7.87 -0.38 6.78
CA GLY A 158 -7.29 -0.94 5.57
C GLY A 158 -5.84 -0.55 5.35
N VAL A 159 -5.29 -1.05 4.26
CA VAL A 159 -3.92 -0.77 3.83
C VAL A 159 -3.92 -0.55 2.31
N VAL A 160 -3.20 0.46 1.83
CA VAL A 160 -2.91 0.65 0.40
C VAL A 160 -1.40 0.59 0.17
N ILE A 161 -0.99 -0.22 -0.80
CA ILE A 161 0.43 -0.39 -1.19
C ILE A 161 0.67 -0.12 -2.67
N ALA A 162 1.93 0.01 -3.08
CA ALA A 162 2.31 0.34 -4.44
C ALA A 162 2.23 -0.90 -5.33
N LEU A 163 2.77 -2.01 -4.85
CA LEU A 163 2.85 -3.24 -5.62
C LEU A 163 2.47 -4.47 -4.80
N ASP A 164 1.44 -5.17 -5.24
CA ASP A 164 1.17 -6.55 -4.86
C ASP A 164 1.88 -7.50 -5.82
N ARG A 165 2.75 -8.35 -5.27
CA ARG A 165 3.50 -9.34 -6.04
C ARG A 165 2.65 -10.55 -6.41
N GLU A 166 1.46 -10.70 -5.81
CA GLU A 166 0.54 -11.83 -5.97
C GLU A 166 1.24 -13.18 -5.74
N GLU A 167 2.24 -13.21 -4.85
CA GLU A 167 3.04 -14.39 -4.52
C GLU A 167 2.59 -15.05 -3.21
N VAL A 168 2.74 -16.37 -3.12
CA VAL A 168 2.59 -17.09 -1.86
C VAL A 168 3.72 -16.74 -0.89
N ALA A 169 3.36 -16.63 0.39
CA ALA A 169 4.32 -16.40 1.46
C ALA A 169 5.41 -17.49 1.49
N PRO A 170 6.66 -17.18 1.86
CA PRO A 170 7.71 -18.19 2.00
C PRO A 170 7.28 -19.33 2.94
N GLY A 171 7.34 -20.58 2.46
CA GLY A 171 6.96 -21.76 3.24
C GLY A 171 5.45 -21.95 3.45
N GLY A 172 4.60 -21.12 2.82
CA GLY A 172 3.15 -21.21 2.90
C GLY A 172 2.47 -21.35 1.54
N THR A 173 1.15 -21.50 1.56
CA THR A 173 0.30 -21.60 0.36
C THR A 173 -0.59 -20.37 0.14
N GLY A 174 -0.65 -19.45 1.11
CA GLY A 174 -1.53 -18.28 1.10
C GLY A 174 -0.83 -16.97 0.77
N SER A 175 -1.64 -15.97 0.39
CA SER A 175 -1.22 -14.58 0.17
C SER A 175 -0.92 -13.87 1.49
N THR A 176 0.22 -13.15 1.55
CA THR A 176 0.50 -12.26 2.69
C THR A 176 -0.56 -11.15 2.79
N MET A 177 -1.09 -10.66 1.66
CA MET A 177 -2.12 -9.63 1.66
C MET A 177 -3.43 -10.13 2.26
N THR A 178 -3.88 -11.34 1.90
CA THR A 178 -5.08 -11.95 2.50
C THR A 178 -4.91 -12.19 4.00
N ALA A 179 -3.73 -12.63 4.44
CA ALA A 179 -3.44 -12.81 5.86
C ALA A 179 -3.46 -11.47 6.63
N VAL A 180 -2.94 -10.40 6.03
CA VAL A 180 -3.02 -9.04 6.59
C VAL A 180 -4.46 -8.55 6.63
N GLU A 181 -5.23 -8.74 5.55
CA GLU A 181 -6.63 -8.34 5.47
C GLU A 181 -7.49 -9.02 6.55
N ALA A 182 -7.31 -10.33 6.73
CA ALA A 182 -7.99 -11.08 7.78
C ALA A 182 -7.67 -10.56 9.20
N GLU A 183 -6.41 -10.20 9.45
CA GLU A 183 -6.00 -9.64 10.74
C GLU A 183 -6.59 -8.24 10.97
N ILE A 184 -6.64 -7.40 9.93
CA ILE A 184 -7.32 -6.09 10.00
C ILE A 184 -8.81 -6.29 10.30
N LYS A 185 -9.48 -7.22 9.60
CA LYS A 185 -10.90 -7.54 9.82
C LYS A 185 -11.16 -7.99 11.26
N ARG A 186 -10.31 -8.87 11.80
CA ARG A 186 -10.41 -9.34 13.19
C ARG A 186 -10.29 -8.17 14.17
N ARG A 187 -9.25 -7.33 14.04
CA ARG A 187 -9.03 -6.17 14.93
C ARG A 187 -10.12 -5.11 14.81
N ALA A 188 -10.65 -4.89 13.62
CA ALA A 188 -11.76 -3.98 13.40
C ALA A 188 -13.07 -4.50 14.02
N GLY A 189 -13.27 -5.83 14.07
CA GLY A 189 -14.40 -6.45 14.77
C GLY A 189 -14.33 -6.35 16.30
N GLU A 190 -13.13 -6.13 16.86
CA GLU A 190 -12.90 -5.87 18.28
C GLU A 190 -13.06 -4.38 18.65
N TRP A 191 -13.40 -3.52 17.69
CA TRP A 191 -13.53 -2.09 17.91
C TRP A 191 -14.82 -1.75 18.68
N GLU A 192 -14.65 -1.18 19.87
CA GLU A 192 -15.74 -0.93 20.82
C GLU A 192 -16.79 0.08 20.34
N ALA A 193 -18.04 -0.16 20.75
CA ALA A 193 -19.14 0.78 20.62
C ALA A 193 -18.88 2.06 21.44
N GLY A 194 -18.99 3.24 20.80
CA GLY A 194 -18.72 4.56 21.42
C GLY A 194 -17.62 5.36 20.72
N LYS A 195 -16.89 4.75 19.78
CA LYS A 195 -15.94 5.41 18.87
C LYS A 195 -16.50 5.47 17.44
N ALA A 196 -15.81 6.13 16.50
CA ALA A 196 -16.28 6.21 15.11
C ALA A 196 -16.52 4.80 14.54
N PRO A 197 -17.72 4.48 14.03
CA PRO A 197 -18.04 3.14 13.57
C PRO A 197 -17.22 2.77 12.32
N VAL A 198 -16.74 1.53 12.27
CA VAL A 198 -16.14 0.99 11.04
C VAL A 198 -17.24 0.79 10.01
N VAL A 199 -17.11 1.47 8.87
CA VAL A 199 -18.08 1.42 7.77
C VAL A 199 -17.45 0.63 6.62
N GLY A 200 -18.17 -0.38 6.13
CA GLY A 200 -17.68 -1.29 5.09
C GLY A 200 -16.73 -2.36 5.62
N GLU A 201 -16.25 -3.22 4.73
CA GLU A 201 -15.30 -4.27 5.08
C GLU A 201 -13.85 -3.74 5.00
N PRO A 202 -13.02 -3.98 6.04
CA PRO A 202 -11.62 -3.68 5.96
C PRO A 202 -10.93 -4.43 4.83
N LYS A 203 -10.01 -3.76 4.14
CA LYS A 203 -9.46 -4.25 2.88
C LYS A 203 -8.00 -3.85 2.67
N VAL A 204 -7.26 -4.67 1.94
CA VAL A 204 -5.90 -4.37 1.47
C VAL A 204 -5.96 -4.17 -0.05
N ARG A 205 -5.39 -3.07 -0.55
CA ARG A 205 -5.41 -2.71 -1.97
C ARG A 205 -4.01 -2.35 -2.45
N ALA A 206 -3.75 -2.57 -3.73
CA ALA A 206 -2.49 -2.26 -4.37
C ALA A 206 -2.70 -1.37 -5.59
N ALA A 207 -1.86 -0.36 -5.78
CA ALA A 207 -1.84 0.47 -6.98
C ALA A 207 -1.61 -0.37 -8.22
N VAL A 208 -0.62 -1.27 -8.17
CA VAL A 208 -0.30 -2.23 -9.22
C VAL A 208 -0.23 -3.63 -8.64
N ARG A 209 -0.68 -4.61 -9.41
CA ARG A 209 -0.51 -6.04 -9.10
C ARG A 209 0.38 -6.70 -10.14
N MET A 210 0.92 -7.88 -9.83
CA MET A 210 1.73 -8.64 -10.79
C MET A 210 0.99 -8.87 -12.13
N ARG A 211 -0.30 -9.21 -12.10
CA ARG A 211 -1.10 -9.33 -13.33
C ARG A 211 -1.19 -8.04 -14.15
N ASP A 212 -1.15 -6.89 -13.50
CA ASP A 212 -1.17 -5.58 -14.18
C ASP A 212 0.19 -5.32 -14.86
N LEU A 213 1.30 -5.77 -14.26
CA LEU A 213 2.62 -5.75 -14.91
C LEU A 213 2.65 -6.66 -16.15
N VAL A 214 2.05 -7.85 -16.07
CA VAL A 214 1.94 -8.78 -17.20
C VAL A 214 1.14 -8.16 -18.34
N ALA A 215 -0.03 -7.61 -18.05
CA ALA A 215 -0.87 -6.95 -19.06
C ALA A 215 -0.14 -5.77 -19.71
N TRP A 216 0.57 -4.95 -18.92
CA TRP A 216 1.36 -3.86 -19.45
C TRP A 216 2.49 -4.36 -20.38
N LEU A 217 3.20 -5.43 -20.01
CA LEU A 217 4.23 -6.03 -20.88
C LEU A 217 3.66 -6.60 -22.19
N GLU A 218 2.45 -7.16 -22.15
CA GLU A 218 1.72 -7.62 -23.34
C GLU A 218 1.42 -6.45 -24.28
N ASP A 219 0.90 -5.33 -23.74
CA ASP A 219 0.63 -4.11 -24.51
C ASP A 219 1.90 -3.50 -25.12
N GLN A 220 3.06 -3.66 -24.47
CA GLN A 220 4.36 -3.22 -24.99
C GLN A 220 5.02 -4.21 -25.96
N GLY A 221 4.41 -5.37 -26.25
CA GLY A 221 5.00 -6.39 -27.12
C GLY A 221 6.25 -7.07 -26.55
N ARG A 222 6.46 -7.04 -25.23
CA ARG A 222 7.64 -7.64 -24.55
C ARG A 222 7.45 -9.13 -24.29
N THR A 223 7.31 -9.92 -25.35
CA THR A 223 6.89 -11.34 -25.29
C THR A 223 7.75 -12.21 -24.38
N GLU A 224 9.08 -12.04 -24.38
CA GLU A 224 9.96 -12.84 -23.53
C GLU A 224 9.74 -12.57 -22.02
N ASP A 225 9.56 -11.30 -21.65
CA ASP A 225 9.31 -10.93 -20.26
C ASP A 225 7.94 -11.43 -19.79
N VAL A 226 6.93 -11.37 -20.67
CA VAL A 226 5.60 -11.94 -20.40
C VAL A 226 5.71 -13.44 -20.09
N GLN A 227 6.45 -14.20 -20.90
CA GLN A 227 6.62 -15.64 -20.67
C GLN A 227 7.31 -15.92 -19.33
N LYS A 228 8.39 -15.20 -19.02
CA LYS A 228 9.11 -15.33 -17.75
C LYS A 228 8.23 -14.97 -16.55
N MET A 229 7.46 -13.90 -16.65
CA MET A 229 6.50 -13.47 -15.62
C MET A 229 5.40 -14.51 -15.40
N LYS A 230 4.80 -15.04 -16.47
CA LYS A 230 3.77 -16.09 -16.37
C LYS A 230 4.32 -17.36 -15.72
N ALA A 231 5.48 -17.85 -16.17
CA ALA A 231 6.14 -19.01 -15.57
C ALA A 231 6.44 -18.81 -14.08
N TYR A 232 6.91 -17.62 -13.70
CA TYR A 232 7.15 -17.29 -12.29
C TYR A 232 5.84 -17.28 -11.48
N ARG A 233 4.76 -16.73 -12.04
CA ARG A 233 3.43 -16.74 -11.40
C ARG A 233 2.88 -18.16 -11.26
N ASP A 234 3.06 -19.02 -12.25
CA ASP A 234 2.58 -20.41 -12.18
C ASP A 234 3.29 -21.18 -11.05
N GLN A 235 4.56 -20.85 -10.80
CA GLN A 235 5.36 -21.48 -9.76
C GLN A 235 5.13 -20.91 -8.35
N TYR A 236 5.05 -19.58 -8.22
CA TYR A 236 5.05 -18.89 -6.91
C TYR A 236 3.82 -18.02 -6.66
N GLY A 237 2.94 -17.88 -7.63
CA GLY A 237 1.72 -17.10 -7.52
C GLY A 237 0.71 -17.73 -6.59
N VAL A 238 -0.11 -16.89 -5.95
CA VAL A 238 -1.27 -17.34 -5.18
C VAL A 238 -2.25 -17.99 -6.15
N LYS A 239 -2.70 -19.22 -5.83
CA LYS A 239 -3.73 -19.92 -6.60
C LYS A 239 -5.10 -19.48 -6.09
N GLU A 240 -5.92 -18.95 -7.00
CA GLU A 240 -7.33 -18.63 -6.75
C GLU A 240 -8.17 -19.91 -6.64
#